data_AF-A0A813BN95-F1
#
_entry.id   AF-A0A813BN95-F1
#
_cell.length_a   1.000
_cell.length_b   1.000
_cell.length_c   1.000
_cell.angle_alpha   90.00
_cell.angle_beta   90.00
_cell.angle_gamma   90.00
#
_symmetry.space_group_name_H-M   'P 1'
#
loop_
_entity.id
_entity.type
_entity.pdbx_description
1 polymer ?
#
loop_
_entity_poly.entity_id
_entity_poly.type
_entity_poly.pdbx_seq_one_letter_code
_entity_poly.pdbx_strand_id
1 'polypeptide(L)'
;SSVSSFDCWGLADGPVNLFYSIALSWAIPVLLLLLSWSWLGLRSWRLCLVVWGNVFIPPLMGAAATLVPCFSTHEGGRRFLMYEAAFETPCASKLTESMVLPRFWLAVGTTVLLAVIGPVLWLSLAMSISSMRRGVEDDRTVGFLVAGYEPGCRWWEVTVLVRKSAIYVVAACFPMSWAPEAHLVYLLLITVVAELVHCSIRPYVSPRLNRLEGQVLGVSCTNLVLVISLLSEWPYRPYSIYVGTCVLLFLLTAGTYLFFLCFYIRAVFTRDDSQKGRR
;
A
#
# COMPACT_ATOMS: atom_id res chain seq x y z
N SER A 1 -27.17 0.23 -41.18
CA SER A 1 -27.69 0.84 -39.94
C SER A 1 -27.68 -0.22 -38.85
N SER A 2 -26.50 -0.46 -38.28
CA SER A 2 -26.26 -1.39 -37.18
C SER A 2 -26.36 -0.64 -35.86
N VAL A 3 -27.44 -0.88 -35.11
CA VAL A 3 -27.61 -0.37 -33.75
C VAL A 3 -26.59 -1.10 -32.87
N SER A 4 -25.58 -0.36 -32.40
CA SER A 4 -24.54 -0.85 -31.51
C SER A 4 -25.11 -1.07 -30.11
N SER A 5 -25.29 -2.33 -29.73
CA SER A 5 -25.83 -2.78 -28.46
C SER A 5 -24.82 -2.72 -27.30
N PHE A 6 -24.11 -1.60 -27.12
CA PHE A 6 -23.20 -1.37 -25.99
C PHE A 6 -23.46 -0.06 -25.23
N ASP A 7 -24.67 0.49 -25.30
CA ASP A 7 -25.12 1.60 -24.44
C ASP A 7 -25.53 1.08 -23.05
N CYS A 8 -24.64 0.38 -22.34
CA CYS A 8 -24.80 0.09 -20.91
C CYS A 8 -24.10 1.12 -20.01
N TRP A 9 -23.47 2.13 -20.59
CA TRP A 9 -22.78 3.21 -19.88
C TRP A 9 -23.44 4.52 -20.27
N GLY A 10 -24.39 4.98 -19.47
CA GLY A 10 -25.21 6.15 -19.76
C GLY A 10 -24.40 7.44 -19.92
N LEU A 11 -25.07 8.48 -20.41
CA LEU A 11 -24.62 9.84 -20.73
C LEU A 11 -23.81 10.63 -19.66
N ALA A 12 -23.33 10.00 -18.59
CA ALA A 12 -22.64 10.66 -17.48
C ALA A 12 -21.10 10.60 -17.54
N ASP A 13 -20.50 9.81 -18.43
CA ASP A 13 -19.07 9.45 -18.35
C ASP A 13 -18.16 10.17 -19.36
N GLY A 14 -18.22 11.50 -19.39
CA GLY A 14 -17.23 12.31 -20.10
C GLY A 14 -15.93 12.51 -19.28
N PRO A 15 -14.85 13.06 -19.87
CA PRO A 15 -13.57 13.35 -19.20
C PRO A 15 -13.70 14.27 -17.97
N VAL A 16 -14.82 14.99 -17.84
CA VAL A 16 -15.20 15.78 -16.66
C VAL A 16 -15.28 14.90 -15.40
N ASN A 17 -15.71 13.64 -15.51
CA ASN A 17 -15.86 12.73 -14.37
C ASN A 17 -14.52 12.30 -13.76
N LEU A 18 -13.45 12.23 -14.57
CA LEU A 18 -12.11 11.91 -14.07
C LEU A 18 -11.57 13.06 -13.21
N PHE A 19 -11.66 14.30 -13.70
CA PHE A 19 -11.25 15.48 -12.93
C PHE A 19 -12.10 15.65 -11.67
N TYR A 20 -13.40 15.37 -11.76
CA TYR A 20 -14.30 15.42 -10.61
C TYR A 20 -13.96 14.33 -9.57
N SER A 21 -13.64 13.11 -10.00
CA SER A 21 -13.21 12.02 -9.12
C SER A 21 -11.88 12.33 -8.44
N ILE A 22 -10.92 12.90 -9.16
CA ILE A 22 -9.67 13.40 -8.56
C ILE A 22 -9.99 14.50 -7.56
N ALA A 23 -10.77 15.52 -7.94
CA ALA A 23 -11.14 16.62 -7.06
C ALA A 23 -11.82 16.13 -5.77
N LEU A 24 -12.76 15.19 -5.86
CA LEU A 24 -13.40 14.54 -4.72
C LEU A 24 -12.40 13.76 -3.85
N SER A 25 -11.50 13.00 -4.48
CA SER A 25 -10.46 12.24 -3.77
C SER A 25 -9.52 13.14 -2.96
N TRP A 26 -9.32 14.40 -3.38
CA TRP A 26 -8.57 15.42 -2.65
C TRP A 26 -9.42 16.21 -1.66
N ALA A 27 -10.67 16.52 -2.02
CA ALA A 27 -11.56 17.33 -1.19
C ALA A 27 -11.87 16.64 0.14
N ILE A 28 -12.15 15.34 0.14
CA ILE A 28 -12.48 14.60 1.37
C ILE A 28 -11.32 14.64 2.38
N PRO A 29 -10.08 14.24 2.03
CA PRO A 29 -8.93 14.36 2.93
C PRO A 29 -8.69 15.79 3.40
N VAL A 30 -8.79 16.78 2.52
CA VAL A 30 -8.55 18.20 2.87
C VAL A 30 -9.62 18.71 3.84
N LEU A 31 -10.89 18.40 3.61
CA LEU A 31 -12.00 18.79 4.49
C LEU A 31 -11.86 18.12 5.86
N LEU A 32 -11.53 16.83 5.92
CA LEU A 32 -11.28 16.13 7.19
C LEU A 32 -10.10 16.74 7.95
N LEU A 33 -9.05 17.14 7.22
CA LEU A 33 -7.90 17.82 7.80
C LEU A 33 -8.29 19.20 8.36
N LEU A 34 -9.05 20.01 7.61
CA LEU A 34 -9.52 21.33 8.06
C LEU A 34 -10.48 21.24 9.24
N LEU A 35 -11.40 20.26 9.24
CA LEU A 35 -12.29 19.97 10.37
C LEU A 35 -11.50 19.51 11.60
N SER A 36 -10.46 18.71 11.39
CA SER A 36 -9.56 18.28 12.46
C SER A 36 -8.80 19.47 13.07
N TRP A 37 -8.33 20.41 12.23
CA TRP A 37 -7.71 21.66 12.68
C TRP A 37 -8.66 22.48 13.55
N SER A 38 -9.89 22.69 13.08
CA SER A 38 -10.86 23.56 13.77
C SER A 38 -11.31 22.97 15.11
N TRP A 39 -11.37 21.64 15.23
CA TRP A 39 -11.87 20.98 16.43
C TRP A 39 -10.80 20.72 17.49
N LEU A 40 -9.59 20.32 17.10
CA LEU A 40 -8.55 19.88 18.03
C LEU A 40 -7.52 20.98 18.37
N GLY A 41 -7.57 22.11 17.67
CA GLY A 41 -6.66 23.25 17.86
C GLY A 41 -5.20 22.97 17.46
N LEU A 42 -4.34 23.99 17.58
CA LEU A 42 -2.93 23.93 17.14
C LEU A 42 -2.12 22.83 17.83
N ARG A 43 -2.48 22.48 19.07
CA ARG A 43 -1.69 21.58 19.91
C ARG A 43 -1.71 20.13 19.42
N SER A 44 -2.84 19.68 18.88
CA SER A 44 -3.03 18.32 18.38
C SER A 44 -2.80 18.20 16.87
N TRP A 45 -2.59 19.31 16.17
CA TRP A 45 -2.47 19.36 14.71
C TRP A 45 -1.39 18.42 14.15
N ARG A 46 -0.25 18.30 14.83
CA ARG A 46 0.85 17.42 14.42
C ARG A 46 0.44 15.95 14.38
N LEU A 47 -0.36 15.51 15.34
CA LEU A 47 -0.90 14.15 15.38
C LEU A 47 -1.89 13.93 14.24
N CYS A 48 -2.76 14.91 14.00
CA CYS A 48 -3.72 14.84 12.90
C CYS A 48 -3.01 14.71 11.56
N LEU A 49 -1.94 15.49 11.33
CA LEU A 49 -1.11 15.38 10.15
C LEU A 49 -0.43 14.01 9.99
N VAL A 50 0.03 13.41 11.08
CA VAL A 50 0.60 12.06 11.07
C VAL A 50 -0.41 11.03 10.64
N VAL A 51 -1.55 11.00 11.33
CA VAL A 51 -2.62 10.03 11.06
C VAL A 51 -3.14 10.24 9.64
N TRP A 52 -3.35 11.49 9.25
CA TRP A 52 -3.75 11.86 7.90
C TRP A 52 -2.75 11.38 6.86
N GLY A 53 -1.46 11.64 7.08
CA GLY A 53 -0.39 11.21 6.18
C GLY A 53 -0.37 9.70 6.01
N ASN A 54 -0.45 8.95 7.11
CA ASN A 54 -0.44 7.49 7.07
C ASN A 54 -1.68 6.86 6.43
N VAL A 55 -2.83 7.52 6.51
CA VAL A 55 -4.10 7.00 6.00
C VAL A 55 -4.34 7.41 4.55
N PHE A 56 -4.09 8.67 4.20
CA PHE A 56 -4.50 9.23 2.90
C PHE A 56 -3.40 9.28 1.85
N ILE A 57 -2.12 9.37 2.23
CA ILE A 57 -1.03 9.43 1.24
C ILE A 57 -0.99 8.18 0.35
N PRO A 58 -1.03 6.94 0.89
CA PRO A 58 -1.00 5.74 0.04
C PRO A 58 -2.14 5.67 -0.99
N PRO A 59 -3.43 5.82 -0.63
CA PRO A 59 -4.50 5.79 -1.62
C PRO A 59 -4.47 6.99 -2.58
N LEU A 60 -4.05 8.18 -2.15
CA LEU A 60 -3.88 9.32 -3.06
C LEU A 60 -2.77 9.08 -4.09
N MET A 61 -1.67 8.44 -3.69
CA MET A 61 -0.61 8.02 -4.62
C MET A 61 -1.12 6.96 -5.61
N GLY A 62 -1.93 6.01 -5.14
CA GLY A 62 -2.61 5.04 -6.01
C GLY A 62 -3.56 5.72 -7.00
N ALA A 63 -4.39 6.65 -6.52
CA ALA A 63 -5.32 7.41 -7.36
C ALA A 63 -4.61 8.29 -8.41
N ALA A 64 -3.45 8.87 -8.08
CA ALA A 64 -2.63 9.57 -9.07
C ALA A 64 -2.05 8.60 -10.10
N ALA A 65 -1.65 7.39 -9.67
CA ALA A 65 -1.06 6.38 -10.55
C ALA A 65 -2.05 5.78 -11.56
N THR A 66 -3.38 5.83 -11.32
CA THR A 66 -4.39 5.35 -12.29
C THR A 66 -4.45 6.18 -13.58
N LEU A 67 -3.85 7.36 -13.60
CA LEU A 67 -3.81 8.26 -14.77
C LEU A 67 -2.75 7.87 -15.81
N VAL A 68 -1.91 6.88 -15.51
CA VAL A 68 -0.76 6.46 -16.33
C VAL A 68 -1.02 5.19 -17.15
N PRO A 69 -1.57 4.09 -16.60
CA PRO A 69 -1.61 2.82 -17.29
C PRO A 69 -2.58 2.84 -18.48
N CYS A 70 -2.12 2.19 -19.54
CA CYS A 70 -2.84 2.06 -20.79
C CYS A 70 -2.83 0.61 -21.23
N PHE A 71 -3.89 0.21 -21.91
CA PHE A 71 -4.03 -1.14 -22.43
C PHE A 71 -4.31 -1.10 -23.92
N SER A 72 -3.88 -2.14 -24.63
CA SER A 72 -4.16 -2.32 -26.06
C SER A 72 -5.23 -3.38 -26.25
N THR A 73 -6.26 -3.08 -27.04
CA THR A 73 -7.17 -4.11 -27.56
C THR A 73 -6.49 -4.82 -28.73
N HIS A 74 -6.63 -6.15 -28.82
CA HIS A 74 -5.98 -6.95 -29.86
C HIS A 74 -6.38 -6.54 -31.29
N GLU A 75 -7.56 -5.94 -31.46
CA GLU A 75 -8.03 -5.45 -32.75
C GLU A 75 -7.61 -3.98 -32.95
N GLY A 76 -6.71 -3.75 -33.92
CA GLY A 76 -6.43 -2.42 -34.45
C GLY A 76 -5.29 -1.63 -33.79
N GLY A 77 -4.57 -2.21 -32.81
CA GLY A 77 -3.36 -1.61 -32.23
C GLY A 77 -3.58 -0.29 -31.49
N ARG A 78 -4.84 0.14 -31.31
CA ARG A 78 -5.19 1.32 -30.53
C ARG A 78 -5.01 1.00 -29.04
N ARG A 79 -4.53 2.00 -28.31
CA ARG A 79 -4.35 1.93 -26.85
C ARG A 79 -5.30 2.91 -26.20
N PHE A 80 -5.95 2.48 -25.13
CA PHE A 80 -6.89 3.28 -24.36
C PHE A 80 -6.42 3.39 -22.92
N LEU A 81 -6.84 4.46 -22.24
CA LEU A 81 -6.60 4.60 -20.80
C LEU A 81 -7.35 3.50 -20.04
N MET A 82 -6.69 2.87 -19.08
CA MET A 82 -7.24 1.70 -18.41
C MET A 82 -8.45 1.98 -17.51
N TYR A 83 -8.46 3.14 -16.85
CA TYR A 83 -9.48 3.49 -15.84
C TYR A 83 -10.55 4.46 -16.37
N GLU A 84 -10.62 4.66 -17.68
CA GLU A 84 -11.66 5.49 -18.30
C GLU A 84 -12.83 4.61 -18.76
N ALA A 85 -14.02 4.85 -18.20
CA ALA A 85 -15.20 4.05 -18.52
C ALA A 85 -15.63 4.16 -19.99
N ALA A 86 -15.42 5.32 -20.62
CA ALA A 86 -15.83 5.59 -21.99
C ALA A 86 -14.84 5.07 -23.05
N PHE A 87 -13.61 4.69 -22.67
CA PHE A 87 -12.53 4.30 -23.59
C PHE A 87 -12.29 5.29 -24.74
N GLU A 88 -12.56 6.57 -24.55
CA GLU A 88 -12.45 7.58 -25.61
C GLU A 88 -11.06 8.18 -25.71
N THR A 89 -10.30 8.29 -24.60
CA THR A 89 -9.00 8.93 -24.65
C THR A 89 -7.94 7.99 -25.22
N PRO A 90 -7.36 8.33 -26.39
CA PRO A 90 -6.26 7.55 -26.91
C PRO A 90 -5.08 7.66 -25.95
N CYS A 91 -4.39 6.55 -25.77
CA CYS A 91 -3.13 6.54 -25.07
C CYS A 91 -1.97 6.62 -26.05
N ALA A 92 -0.96 7.38 -25.64
CA ALA A 92 0.31 7.47 -26.31
C ALA A 92 0.96 6.09 -26.47
N SER A 93 1.49 5.83 -27.67
CA SER A 93 2.13 4.56 -28.00
C SER A 93 3.55 4.47 -27.41
N LYS A 94 4.18 5.64 -27.26
CA LYS A 94 5.54 5.81 -26.78
C LYS A 94 5.53 6.68 -25.52
N LEU A 95 6.47 6.41 -24.61
CA LEU A 95 6.67 7.22 -23.40
C LEU A 95 6.87 8.71 -23.72
N THR A 96 7.56 9.02 -24.82
CA THR A 96 7.79 10.40 -25.30
C THR A 96 6.50 11.14 -25.64
N GLU A 97 5.51 10.43 -26.19
CA GLU A 97 4.19 11.00 -26.48
C GLU A 97 3.39 11.18 -25.17
N SER A 98 3.51 10.24 -24.23
CA SER A 98 2.88 10.34 -22.90
C SER A 98 3.37 11.55 -22.13
N MET A 99 4.66 11.88 -22.23
CA MET A 99 5.28 13.04 -21.57
C MET A 99 4.73 14.38 -22.07
N VAL A 100 4.08 14.46 -23.23
CA VAL A 100 3.45 15.71 -23.70
C VAL A 100 2.08 15.91 -23.06
N LEU A 101 1.47 14.86 -22.52
CA LEU A 101 0.11 14.92 -21.99
C LEU A 101 0.10 15.54 -20.57
N PRO A 102 -0.76 16.54 -20.30
CA PRO A 102 -0.87 17.16 -18.98
C PRO A 102 -1.16 16.16 -17.84
N ARG A 103 -1.95 15.12 -18.14
CA ARG A 103 -2.28 14.06 -17.17
C ARG A 103 -1.06 13.29 -16.67
N PHE A 104 -0.05 13.10 -17.51
CA PHE A 104 1.18 12.40 -17.12
C PHE A 104 1.94 13.21 -16.07
N TRP A 105 2.12 14.50 -16.30
CA TRP A 105 2.76 15.40 -15.34
C TRP A 105 1.94 15.59 -14.08
N LEU A 106 0.62 15.61 -14.18
CA LEU A 106 -0.25 15.63 -13.01
C LEU A 106 -0.06 14.37 -12.16
N ALA A 107 -0.05 13.19 -12.78
CA ALA A 107 0.17 11.91 -12.11
C ALA A 107 1.55 11.86 -11.45
N VAL A 108 2.62 12.03 -12.24
CA VAL A 108 4.00 11.96 -11.78
C VAL A 108 4.29 13.04 -10.74
N GLY A 109 3.88 14.29 -11.01
CA GLY A 109 4.07 15.40 -10.09
C GLY A 109 3.37 15.17 -8.76
N THR A 110 2.13 14.67 -8.78
CA THR A 110 1.38 14.34 -7.56
C THR A 110 2.03 13.19 -6.79
N THR A 111 2.38 12.10 -7.47
CA THR A 111 3.03 10.94 -6.84
C THR A 111 4.37 11.32 -6.23
N VAL A 112 5.21 12.09 -6.94
CA VAL A 112 6.51 12.56 -6.44
C VAL A 112 6.32 13.51 -5.26
N LEU A 113 5.40 14.46 -5.36
CA LEU A 113 5.09 15.40 -4.28
C LEU A 113 4.69 14.64 -3.01
N LEU A 114 3.77 13.68 -3.12
CA LEU A 114 3.30 12.87 -1.99
C LEU A 114 4.39 11.94 -1.44
N ALA A 115 5.21 11.36 -2.33
CA ALA A 115 6.35 10.51 -1.95
C ALA A 115 7.45 11.29 -1.20
N VAL A 116 7.54 12.61 -1.37
CA VAL A 116 8.48 13.46 -0.62
C VAL A 116 7.82 14.03 0.64
N ILE A 117 6.61 14.58 0.53
CA ILE A 117 5.91 15.22 1.66
C ILE A 117 5.70 14.23 2.80
N GLY A 118 5.25 13.00 2.52
CA GLY A 118 4.99 12.00 3.56
C GLY A 118 6.23 11.70 4.42
N PRO A 119 7.35 11.24 3.82
CA PRO A 119 8.61 11.02 4.53
C PRO A 119 9.17 12.26 5.22
N VAL A 120 9.15 13.44 4.58
CA VAL A 120 9.68 14.67 5.17
C VAL A 120 8.86 15.08 6.39
N LEU A 121 7.53 14.99 6.32
CA LEU A 121 6.64 15.28 7.43
C LEU A 121 6.93 14.34 8.61
N TRP A 122 7.07 13.04 8.35
CA TRP A 122 7.44 12.06 9.37
C TRP A 122 8.80 12.28 9.99
N LEU A 123 9.83 12.55 9.17
CA LEU A 123 11.18 12.83 9.66
C LEU A 123 11.21 14.11 10.50
N SER A 124 10.50 15.17 10.08
CA SER A 124 10.40 16.41 10.85
C SER A 124 9.82 16.19 12.24
N LEU A 125 8.83 15.30 12.35
CA LEU A 125 8.20 14.94 13.61
C LEU A 125 9.11 14.06 14.47
N ALA A 126 9.76 13.06 13.87
CA ALA A 126 10.73 12.22 14.56
C ALA A 126 11.88 13.05 15.17
N MET A 127 12.36 14.05 14.43
CA MET A 127 13.36 15.01 14.90
C MET A 127 12.80 15.90 16.02
N SER A 128 11.58 16.44 15.88
CA SER A 128 10.95 17.27 16.93
C SER A 128 10.79 16.52 18.25
N ILE A 129 10.43 15.23 18.23
CA ILE A 129 10.27 14.41 19.44
C ILE A 129 11.62 14.16 20.11
N SER A 130 12.68 14.00 19.33
CA SER A 130 14.04 13.80 19.88
C SER A 130 14.51 15.03 20.66
N SER A 131 14.17 16.24 20.19
CA SER A 131 14.53 17.50 20.85
C SER A 131 13.76 17.74 22.15
N MET A 132 12.50 17.31 22.24
CA MET A 132 11.62 17.64 23.37
C MET A 132 11.85 16.79 24.62
N ARG A 133 12.59 15.67 24.49
CA ARG A 133 12.87 14.72 25.59
C ARG A 133 13.75 15.28 26.72
N ARG A 134 14.19 16.55 26.65
CA ARG A 134 15.01 17.20 27.70
C ARG A 134 14.24 17.98 28.76
N GLY A 135 12.92 18.14 28.70
CA GLY A 135 12.26 18.91 29.78
C GLY A 135 10.76 19.02 29.87
N VAL A 136 9.93 18.35 29.05
CA VAL A 136 8.47 18.54 29.12
C VAL A 136 7.70 17.22 29.00
N GLU A 137 6.82 16.98 29.97
CA GLU A 137 6.04 15.76 30.22
C GLU A 137 4.86 15.54 29.22
N ASP A 138 4.76 16.37 28.18
CA ASP A 138 3.44 16.79 27.68
C ASP A 138 3.14 16.41 26.22
N ASP A 139 3.75 15.34 25.71
CA ASP A 139 3.37 14.79 24.40
C ASP A 139 3.27 13.25 24.40
N ARG A 140 2.48 12.74 25.36
CA ARG A 140 2.20 11.31 25.53
C ARG A 140 1.61 10.67 24.27
N THR A 141 0.92 11.46 23.44
CA THR A 141 0.16 10.96 22.28
C THR A 141 1.05 10.64 21.08
N VAL A 142 2.01 11.51 20.73
CA VAL A 142 2.97 11.19 19.67
C VAL A 142 3.97 10.13 20.16
N GLY A 143 4.27 10.16 21.46
CA GLY A 143 5.01 9.10 22.14
C GLY A 143 4.39 7.72 21.89
N PHE A 144 3.06 7.59 21.87
CA PHE A 144 2.39 6.30 21.65
C PHE A 144 2.70 5.67 20.29
N LEU A 145 2.68 6.45 19.20
CA LEU A 145 2.96 5.96 17.85
C LEU A 145 4.40 5.46 17.69
N VAL A 146 5.34 6.08 18.42
CA VAL A 146 6.77 5.79 18.31
C VAL A 146 7.27 4.92 19.48
N ALA A 147 6.46 4.68 20.50
CA ALA A 147 6.85 3.98 21.74
C ALA A 147 7.35 2.56 21.50
N GLY A 148 6.93 1.94 20.40
CA GLY A 148 7.36 0.58 20.03
C GLY A 148 8.76 0.51 19.42
N TYR A 149 9.32 1.61 18.93
CA TYR A 149 10.56 1.63 18.15
C TYR A 149 11.79 1.97 19.00
N GLU A 150 12.93 1.37 18.64
CA GLU A 150 14.22 1.78 19.19
C GLU A 150 14.52 3.24 18.85
N PRO A 151 15.23 4.00 19.72
CA PRO A 151 15.47 5.42 19.51
C PRO A 151 16.13 5.76 18.16
N GLY A 152 17.00 4.88 17.64
CA GLY A 152 17.66 5.03 16.34
C GLY A 152 16.82 4.59 15.13
N CYS A 153 15.71 3.89 15.37
CA CYS A 153 14.88 3.26 14.34
C CYS A 153 13.52 3.94 14.16
N ARG A 154 13.34 5.16 14.69
CA ARG A 154 12.07 5.91 14.58
C ARG A 154 11.68 6.25 13.14
N TRP A 155 12.66 6.30 12.24
CA TRP A 155 12.44 6.48 10.80
C TRP A 155 11.76 5.26 10.15
N TRP A 156 11.64 4.12 10.84
CA TRP A 156 10.98 2.93 10.33
C TRP A 156 9.55 3.18 9.83
N GLU A 157 8.84 4.11 10.45
CA GLU A 157 7.48 4.48 10.03
C GLU A 157 7.46 5.06 8.61
N VAL A 158 8.54 5.72 8.18
CA VAL A 158 8.73 6.15 6.78
C VAL A 158 8.79 4.94 5.86
N THR A 159 9.54 3.90 6.24
CA THR A 159 9.62 2.64 5.48
C THR A 159 8.25 1.98 5.35
N VAL A 160 7.46 1.96 6.43
CA VAL A 160 6.09 1.43 6.44
C VAL A 160 5.19 2.23 5.50
N LEU A 161 5.28 3.56 5.53
CA LEU A 161 4.51 4.45 4.65
C LEU A 161 4.89 4.23 3.17
N VAL A 162 6.19 4.22 2.85
CA VAL A 162 6.70 3.99 1.49
C VAL A 162 6.24 2.63 0.97
N ARG A 163 6.33 1.57 1.79
CA ARG A 163 5.85 0.23 1.45
C ARG A 163 4.36 0.25 1.10
N LYS A 164 3.53 0.86 1.96
CA LYS A 164 2.08 0.98 1.72
C LYS A 164 1.79 1.73 0.43
N SER A 165 2.42 2.89 0.22
CA SER A 165 2.24 3.68 -1.00
C SER A 165 2.65 2.91 -2.26
N ALA A 166 3.76 2.17 -2.21
CA ALA A 166 4.21 1.35 -3.33
C ALA A 166 3.20 0.27 -3.69
N ILE A 167 2.56 -0.38 -2.70
CA ILE A 167 1.48 -1.36 -2.94
C ILE A 167 0.31 -0.72 -3.68
N TYR A 168 -0.15 0.47 -3.26
CA TYR A 168 -1.23 1.19 -3.94
C TYR A 168 -0.87 1.59 -5.37
N VAL A 169 0.37 2.04 -5.59
CA VAL A 169 0.87 2.38 -6.93
C VAL A 169 0.92 1.13 -7.82
N VAL A 170 1.42 0.00 -7.33
CA VAL A 170 1.42 -1.27 -8.08
C VAL A 170 0.00 -1.71 -8.42
N ALA A 171 -0.92 -1.64 -7.45
CA ALA A 171 -2.32 -2.00 -7.67
C ALA A 171 -3.00 -1.13 -8.74
N ALA A 172 -2.62 0.15 -8.82
CA ALA A 172 -3.09 1.07 -9.85
C ALA A 172 -2.41 0.85 -11.21
N CYS A 173 -1.09 0.63 -11.26
CA CYS A 173 -0.38 0.45 -12.53
C CYS A 173 -0.60 -0.92 -13.17
N PHE A 174 -0.79 -1.96 -12.35
CA PHE A 174 -0.94 -3.34 -12.78
C PHE A 174 -2.15 -3.95 -12.09
N PRO A 175 -3.38 -3.61 -12.47
CA PRO A 175 -4.56 -4.19 -11.85
C PRO A 175 -4.65 -5.70 -12.12
N MET A 176 -5.15 -6.42 -11.10
CA MET A 176 -5.24 -7.88 -11.09
C MET A 176 -6.09 -8.44 -12.24
N SER A 177 -7.07 -7.69 -12.75
CA SER A 177 -7.93 -8.10 -13.85
C SER A 177 -7.21 -8.15 -15.21
N TRP A 178 -6.09 -7.45 -15.37
CA TRP A 178 -5.43 -7.28 -16.66
C TRP A 178 -3.98 -7.81 -16.68
N ALA A 179 -3.21 -7.49 -15.64
CA ALA A 179 -1.81 -7.90 -15.54
C ALA A 179 -1.52 -8.58 -14.19
N PRO A 180 -2.19 -9.72 -13.88
CA PRO A 180 -2.09 -10.38 -12.58
C PRO A 180 -0.66 -10.83 -12.25
N GLU A 181 0.09 -11.34 -13.24
CA GLU A 181 1.47 -11.76 -13.04
C GLU A 181 2.37 -10.59 -12.64
N ALA A 182 2.33 -9.49 -13.40
CA ALA A 182 3.11 -8.30 -13.10
C ALA A 182 2.74 -7.72 -11.73
N HIS A 183 1.44 -7.64 -11.43
CA HIS A 183 0.93 -7.20 -10.13
C HIS A 183 1.59 -7.96 -8.98
N LEU A 184 1.53 -9.29 -9.03
CA LEU A 184 2.02 -10.15 -7.97
C LEU A 184 3.56 -10.13 -7.87
N VAL A 185 4.27 -10.09 -8.99
CA VAL A 185 5.73 -10.01 -9.00
C VAL A 185 6.21 -8.71 -8.34
N TYR A 186 5.59 -7.57 -8.65
CA TYR A 186 5.95 -6.31 -8.00
C TYR A 186 5.57 -6.27 -6.52
N LEU A 187 4.42 -6.83 -6.13
CA LEU A 187 4.07 -6.98 -4.70
C LEU A 187 5.07 -7.88 -3.96
N LEU A 188 5.50 -8.98 -4.58
CA LEU A 188 6.52 -9.87 -4.01
C LEU A 188 7.84 -9.11 -3.82
N LEU A 189 8.29 -8.37 -4.83
CA LEU A 189 9.51 -7.56 -4.75
C LEU A 189 9.45 -6.56 -3.58
N ILE A 190 8.35 -5.82 -3.45
CA ILE A 190 8.15 -4.85 -2.35
C ILE A 190 8.20 -5.56 -0.99
N THR A 191 7.56 -6.72 -0.88
CA THR A 191 7.46 -7.46 0.39
C THR A 191 8.80 -8.08 0.78
N VAL A 192 9.55 -8.66 -0.17
CA VAL A 192 10.90 -9.21 0.04
C VAL A 192 11.87 -8.12 0.45
N VAL A 193 11.87 -6.96 -0.22
CA VAL A 193 12.71 -5.82 0.17
C VAL A 193 12.36 -5.37 1.60
N ALA A 194 11.08 -5.25 1.93
CA ALA A 194 10.66 -4.90 3.29
C ALA A 194 11.09 -5.93 4.34
N GLU A 195 11.00 -7.23 4.02
CA GLU A 195 11.47 -8.32 4.88
C GLU A 195 12.98 -8.28 5.11
N LEU A 196 13.77 -8.10 4.05
CA LEU A 196 15.24 -7.99 4.15
C LEU A 196 15.66 -6.81 5.02
N VAL A 197 15.05 -5.64 4.80
CA VAL A 197 15.30 -4.44 5.58
C VAL A 197 14.90 -4.66 7.05
N HIS A 198 13.74 -5.30 7.30
CA HIS A 198 13.27 -5.62 8.66
C HIS A 198 14.19 -6.60 9.40
N CYS A 199 14.62 -7.66 8.73
CA CYS A 199 15.54 -8.66 9.27
C CYS A 199 16.91 -8.06 9.64
N SER A 200 17.35 -7.06 8.87
CA SER A 200 18.63 -6.38 9.08
C SER A 200 18.59 -5.39 10.25
N ILE A 201 17.49 -4.67 10.43
CA ILE A 201 17.41 -3.56 11.41
C ILE A 201 16.70 -3.95 12.70
N ARG A 202 15.63 -4.76 12.62
CA ARG A 202 14.80 -5.16 13.77
C ARG A 202 14.35 -3.96 14.64
N PRO A 203 13.55 -3.05 14.07
CA PRO A 203 13.32 -1.70 14.59
C PRO A 203 12.61 -1.61 15.95
N TYR A 204 11.97 -2.69 16.42
CA TYR A 204 11.13 -2.65 17.62
C TYR A 204 11.93 -2.92 18.91
N VAL A 205 11.64 -2.18 19.98
CA VAL A 205 12.22 -2.42 21.32
C VAL A 205 11.83 -3.80 21.86
N SER A 206 10.60 -4.23 21.57
CA SER A 206 10.10 -5.54 21.98
C SER A 206 10.54 -6.61 20.98
N PRO A 207 11.34 -7.62 21.39
CA PRO A 207 11.73 -8.72 20.51
C PRO A 207 10.54 -9.51 19.97
N ARG A 208 9.41 -9.50 20.69
CA ARG A 208 8.16 -10.14 20.27
C ARG A 208 7.56 -9.45 19.05
N LEU A 209 7.58 -8.12 19.02
CA LEU A 209 7.01 -7.34 17.92
C LEU A 209 7.89 -7.44 16.66
N ASN A 210 9.22 -7.47 16.83
CA ASN A 210 10.16 -7.79 15.75
C ASN A 210 9.90 -9.17 15.13
N ARG A 211 9.69 -10.19 15.98
CA ARG A 211 9.33 -11.53 15.49
C ARG A 211 8.00 -11.52 14.76
N LEU A 212 6.97 -10.88 15.32
CA LEU A 212 5.64 -10.85 14.72
C LEU A 212 5.64 -10.17 13.34
N GLU A 213 6.24 -8.98 13.21
CA GLU A 213 6.34 -8.30 11.90
C GLU A 213 7.13 -9.15 10.89
N GLY A 214 8.25 -9.76 11.32
CA GLY A 214 9.03 -10.64 10.45
C GLY A 214 8.26 -11.87 9.99
N GLN A 215 7.46 -12.47 10.88
CA GLN A 215 6.59 -13.61 10.55
C GLN A 215 5.48 -13.20 9.57
N VAL A 216 4.83 -12.05 9.78
CA VAL A 216 3.80 -11.54 8.87
C VAL A 216 4.37 -11.27 7.48
N LEU A 217 5.57 -10.69 7.39
CA LEU A 217 6.25 -10.47 6.12
C LEU A 217 6.62 -11.80 5.43
N GLY A 218 7.22 -12.73 6.15
CA GLY A 218 7.58 -14.04 5.60
C GLY A 218 6.37 -14.86 5.12
N VAL A 219 5.25 -14.83 5.86
CA VAL A 219 3.98 -15.45 5.42
C VAL A 219 3.46 -14.78 4.16
N SER A 220 3.51 -13.45 4.09
CA SER A 220 3.06 -12.68 2.93
C SER A 220 3.91 -13.00 1.69
N CYS A 221 5.24 -13.04 1.82
CA CYS A 221 6.16 -13.46 0.77
C CYS A 221 5.86 -14.88 0.29
N THR A 222 5.72 -15.82 1.23
CA THR A 222 5.39 -17.21 0.91
C THR A 222 4.08 -17.25 0.12
N ASN A 223 3.01 -16.66 0.63
CA ASN A 223 1.70 -16.64 -0.03
C ASN A 223 1.77 -16.05 -1.45
N LEU A 224 2.49 -14.96 -1.65
CA LEU A 224 2.69 -14.37 -2.98
C LEU A 224 3.40 -15.32 -3.95
N VAL A 225 4.48 -16.00 -3.52
CA VAL A 225 5.17 -17.02 -4.33
C VAL A 225 4.23 -18.16 -4.71
N LEU A 226 3.41 -18.62 -3.75
CA LEU A 226 2.44 -19.68 -3.99
C LEU A 226 1.39 -19.26 -5.04
N VAL A 227 0.83 -18.04 -4.90
CA VAL A 227 -0.15 -17.51 -5.86
C VAL A 227 0.45 -17.32 -7.25
N ILE A 228 1.67 -16.79 -7.35
CA ILE A 228 2.38 -16.66 -8.64
C ILE A 228 2.56 -18.03 -9.30
N SER A 229 2.96 -19.04 -8.53
CA SER A 229 3.15 -20.41 -9.02
C SER A 229 1.86 -21.03 -9.56
N LEU A 230 0.71 -20.67 -8.99
CA LEU A 230 -0.61 -21.12 -9.48
C LEU A 230 -1.03 -20.44 -10.79
N LEU A 231 -0.60 -19.20 -11.00
CA LEU A 231 -1.02 -18.40 -12.16
C LEU A 231 -0.18 -18.65 -13.41
N SER A 232 1.11 -18.96 -13.27
CA SER A 232 2.04 -19.09 -14.41
C SER A 232 1.75 -20.27 -15.37
N GLU A 233 0.71 -21.09 -15.13
CA GLU A 233 0.57 -22.42 -15.76
C GLU A 233 -0.80 -22.71 -16.38
N TRP A 234 -1.65 -21.69 -16.51
CA TRP A 234 -3.10 -21.88 -16.68
C TRP A 234 -3.65 -22.17 -18.10
N PRO A 235 -2.84 -22.58 -19.10
CA PRO A 235 -3.43 -23.42 -20.16
C PRO A 235 -2.72 -24.76 -20.44
N TYR A 236 -1.52 -25.01 -19.91
CA TYR A 236 -0.67 -26.10 -20.42
C TYR A 236 -0.46 -27.28 -19.45
N ARG A 237 -0.92 -27.20 -18.19
CA ARG A 237 -0.79 -28.32 -17.24
C ARG A 237 -2.03 -29.21 -17.16
N PRO A 238 -1.86 -30.55 -17.04
CA PRO A 238 -2.98 -31.45 -16.79
C PRO A 238 -3.66 -31.11 -15.45
N TYR A 239 -5.00 -31.17 -15.45
CA TYR A 239 -5.86 -30.75 -14.33
C TYR A 239 -5.48 -31.37 -12.98
N SER A 240 -5.02 -32.62 -12.96
CA SER A 240 -4.59 -33.32 -11.74
C SER A 240 -3.37 -32.68 -11.07
N ILE A 241 -2.40 -32.18 -11.85
CA ILE A 241 -1.22 -31.48 -11.31
C ILE A 241 -1.63 -30.13 -10.73
N TYR A 242 -2.55 -29.42 -11.38
CA TYR A 242 -3.11 -28.16 -10.86
C TYR A 242 -3.81 -28.38 -9.51
N VAL A 243 -4.73 -29.34 -9.42
CA VAL A 243 -5.44 -29.66 -8.16
C VAL A 243 -4.46 -30.09 -7.07
N GLY A 244 -3.49 -30.95 -7.39
CA GLY A 244 -2.45 -31.37 -6.45
C GLY A 244 -1.61 -30.20 -5.94
N THR A 245 -1.25 -29.27 -6.82
CA THR A 245 -0.52 -28.04 -6.46
C THR A 245 -1.39 -27.16 -5.55
N CYS A 246 -2.65 -26.88 -5.90
CA CYS A 246 -3.58 -26.13 -5.05
C CYS A 246 -3.73 -26.74 -3.64
N VAL A 247 -3.88 -28.06 -3.54
CA VAL A 247 -3.98 -28.77 -2.25
C VAL A 247 -2.69 -28.64 -1.45
N LEU A 248 -1.53 -28.89 -2.06
CA LEU A 248 -0.23 -28.74 -1.40
C LEU A 248 -0.04 -27.31 -0.88
N LEU A 249 -0.38 -26.31 -1.70
CA LEU A 249 -0.28 -24.90 -1.34
C LEU A 249 -1.24 -24.55 -0.20
N PHE A 250 -2.49 -25.02 -0.25
CA PHE A 250 -3.44 -24.86 0.85
C PHE A 250 -2.90 -25.45 2.16
N LEU A 251 -2.32 -26.66 2.11
CA LEU A 251 -1.74 -27.32 3.28
C LEU A 251 -0.51 -26.58 3.82
N LEU A 252 0.37 -26.07 2.95
CA LEU A 252 1.52 -25.26 3.35
C LEU A 252 1.08 -23.96 4.02
N THR A 253 0.14 -23.23 3.39
CA THR A 253 -0.41 -21.99 3.95
C THR A 253 -1.13 -22.26 5.27
N ALA A 254 -2.03 -23.24 5.33
CA ALA A 254 -2.71 -23.62 6.56
C ALA A 254 -1.73 -24.06 7.66
N GLY A 255 -0.70 -24.83 7.32
CA GLY A 255 0.35 -25.25 8.24
C GLY A 255 1.14 -24.09 8.81
N THR A 256 1.53 -23.12 7.98
CA THR A 256 2.20 -21.89 8.45
C THR A 256 1.30 -21.08 9.38
N TYR A 257 0.02 -20.88 9.02
CA TYR A 257 -0.95 -20.20 9.88
C TYR A 257 -1.14 -20.90 11.23
N LEU A 258 -1.33 -22.22 11.23
CA LEU A 258 -1.48 -23.01 12.46
C LEU A 258 -0.21 -22.96 13.32
N PHE A 259 0.97 -23.02 12.71
CA PHE A 259 2.24 -22.87 13.42
C PHE A 259 2.34 -21.52 14.12
N PHE A 260 2.02 -20.42 13.43
CA PHE A 260 2.04 -19.08 14.03
C PHE A 260 0.98 -18.90 15.12
N LEU A 261 -0.22 -19.46 14.92
CA LEU A 261 -1.28 -19.44 15.92
C LEU A 261 -0.83 -20.17 17.20
N CYS A 262 -0.29 -21.38 17.06
CA CYS A 262 0.24 -22.15 18.19
C CYS A 262 1.39 -21.43 18.90
N PHE A 263 2.30 -20.81 18.14
CA PHE A 263 3.39 -20.01 18.69
C PHE A 263 2.88 -18.80 19.47
N TYR A 264 1.90 -18.08 18.92
CA TYR A 264 1.26 -16.94 19.57
C TYR A 264 0.61 -17.34 20.89
N ILE A 265 -0.19 -18.41 20.88
CA ILE A 265 -0.84 -18.96 22.07
C ILE A 265 0.19 -19.29 23.15
N ARG A 266 1.28 -20.00 22.80
CA ARG A 266 2.37 -20.32 23.74
C ARG A 266 3.04 -19.07 24.32
N ALA A 267 3.28 -18.05 23.50
CA ALA A 267 3.92 -16.80 23.93
C ALA A 267 3.04 -15.94 24.86
N VAL A 268 1.71 -16.08 24.75
CA VAL A 268 0.74 -15.46 25.65
C VAL A 268 0.73 -16.18 27.00
N PHE A 269 0.55 -17.51 27.02
CA PHE A 269 0.43 -18.28 28.26
C PHE A 269 1.70 -18.27 29.12
N THR A 270 2.89 -18.34 28.51
CA THR A 270 4.16 -18.22 29.25
C THR A 270 4.34 -16.87 29.97
N ARG A 271 3.57 -15.85 29.60
CA ARG A 271 3.64 -14.52 30.20
C ARG A 271 2.92 -14.47 31.57
N ASP A 272 1.83 -15.20 31.72
CA ASP A 272 1.04 -15.22 32.96
C ASP A 272 1.80 -15.88 34.11
N ASP A 273 2.58 -16.92 33.81
CA ASP A 273 3.39 -17.62 34.82
C ASP A 273 4.54 -16.74 35.33
N SER A 274 5.14 -15.95 34.43
CA SER A 274 6.24 -15.03 34.77
C SER A 274 5.77 -13.85 35.64
N GLN A 275 4.52 -13.43 35.52
CA GLN A 275 3.95 -12.36 36.36
C GLN A 275 3.48 -12.87 37.72
N LYS A 276 2.98 -14.11 37.81
CA LYS A 276 2.59 -14.72 39.09
C LYS A 276 3.78 -14.96 40.02
N GLY A 277 4.97 -15.26 39.50
CA GLY A 277 6.18 -15.48 40.31
C GLY A 277 6.86 -14.21 40.86
N ARG A 278 6.36 -13.00 40.55
CA ARG A 278 6.90 -11.73 41.06
C ARG A 278 5.97 -11.00 42.05
N ARG A 279 4.81 -11.58 42.35
CA ARG A 279 3.92 -11.11 43.43
C ARG A 279 4.08 -12.03 44.63
#